data_AF-A0A7V3QJX9-F1
#
_entry.id   AF-A0A7V3QJX9-F1
#
_cell.length_a   1.000
_cell.length_b   1.000
_cell.length_c   1.000
_cell.angle_alpha   90.00
_cell.angle_beta   90.00
_cell.angle_gamma   90.00
#
_symmetry.space_group_name_H-M   'P 1'
#
loop_
_entity.id
_entity.type
_entity.pdbx_description
1 polymer ?
#
loop_
_entity_poly.entity_id
_entity_poly.type
_entity_poly.pdbx_seq_one_letter_code
_entity_poly.pdbx_strand_id
1 'polypeptide(L)'
;MTENRDEFVVFEGAYQGTTNVRTLKLLYSIKKHKFISPFATHGDRVAGDLEYHVFPANYLVFAIWQHHGRNEFRLSLLRVTKETTDSVKSVSVFYVNDSYLDKSQVAYDFARSLPGYHFVRHEGLFKKLYTDQDTQVLLEFLDKYNGKEFSEEAEME
;
A
#
# COMPACT_ATOMS: atom_id res chain seq x y z
N MET A 1 -9.73 -5.08 34.37
CA MET A 1 -8.60 -5.10 33.42
C MET A 1 -8.91 -4.06 32.36
N THR A 2 -8.41 -2.84 32.56
CA THR A 2 -8.56 -1.74 31.61
C THR A 2 -7.52 -1.96 30.51
N GLU A 3 -7.98 -2.35 29.32
CA GLU A 3 -7.12 -2.48 28.15
C GLU A 3 -6.47 -1.11 27.86
N ASN A 4 -5.14 -1.07 27.77
CA ASN A 4 -4.37 0.07 27.29
C ASN A 4 -4.73 0.35 25.81
N ARG A 5 -5.87 1.01 25.57
CA ARG A 5 -6.29 1.47 24.24
C ARG A 5 -5.54 2.74 23.79
N ASP A 6 -4.69 3.30 24.63
CA ASP A 6 -4.02 4.59 24.43
C ASP A 6 -2.64 4.51 23.74
N GLU A 7 -2.22 3.35 23.21
CA GLU A 7 -0.88 3.19 22.61
C GLU A 7 -0.85 3.03 21.09
N PHE A 8 -1.97 2.71 20.45
CA PHE A 8 -2.03 2.48 19.01
C PHE A 8 -2.97 3.47 18.30
N VAL A 9 -2.65 3.74 17.06
CA VAL A 9 -3.47 4.50 16.12
C VAL A 9 -4.13 3.53 15.15
N VAL A 10 -5.40 3.78 14.85
CA VAL A 10 -6.15 3.02 13.86
C VAL A 10 -5.87 3.59 12.47
N PHE A 11 -5.46 2.73 11.54
CA PHE A 11 -5.34 3.05 10.12
C PHE A 11 -6.26 2.15 9.30
N GLU A 12 -6.91 2.71 8.29
CA GLU A 12 -7.84 2.00 7.41
C GLU A 12 -7.20 1.74 6.05
N GLY A 13 -7.01 0.46 5.73
CA GLY A 13 -6.82 -0.05 4.38
C GLY A 13 -8.14 -0.53 3.78
N ALA A 14 -8.08 -1.02 2.54
CA ALA A 14 -9.26 -1.49 1.83
C ALA A 14 -8.87 -2.49 0.74
N TYR A 15 -9.82 -3.30 0.33
CA TYR A 15 -9.70 -4.19 -0.82
C TYR A 15 -11.01 -4.25 -1.59
N GLN A 16 -10.92 -4.35 -2.91
CA GLN A 16 -12.04 -4.63 -3.79
C GLN A 16 -11.55 -5.40 -5.01
N GLY A 17 -12.15 -6.53 -5.34
CA GLY A 17 -11.76 -7.39 -6.46
C GLY A 17 -12.95 -7.80 -7.31
N THR A 18 -13.42 -6.92 -8.20
CA THR A 18 -14.48 -7.22 -9.17
C THR A 18 -13.93 -7.37 -10.59
N THR A 19 -14.79 -7.70 -11.55
CA THR A 19 -14.41 -7.81 -12.97
C THR A 19 -13.84 -6.50 -13.53
N ASN A 20 -14.43 -5.36 -13.14
CA ASN A 20 -14.11 -4.05 -13.74
C ASN A 20 -13.34 -3.11 -12.81
N VAL A 21 -13.41 -3.35 -11.50
CA VAL A 21 -12.79 -2.50 -10.47
C VAL A 21 -11.95 -3.37 -9.57
N ARG A 22 -10.68 -3.03 -9.43
CA ARG A 22 -9.80 -3.64 -8.43
C ARG A 22 -9.09 -2.57 -7.64
N THR A 23 -9.17 -2.67 -6.33
CA THR A 23 -8.51 -1.76 -5.40
C THR A 23 -7.80 -2.55 -4.33
N LEU A 24 -6.67 -2.04 -3.88
CA LEU A 24 -5.96 -2.57 -2.74
C LEU A 24 -5.24 -1.43 -2.06
N LYS A 25 -5.39 -1.30 -0.74
CA LYS A 25 -4.71 -0.33 0.09
C LYS A 25 -4.15 -1.03 1.32
N LEU A 26 -2.82 -1.17 1.40
CA LEU A 26 -2.13 -1.87 2.48
C LEU A 26 -1.08 -0.96 3.15
N LEU A 27 -0.80 -1.29 4.41
CA LEU A 27 0.21 -0.61 5.23
C LEU A 27 1.50 -1.42 5.29
N TYR A 28 2.64 -0.76 5.12
CA TYR A 28 3.97 -1.35 5.14
C TYR A 28 4.84 -0.72 6.23
N SER A 29 5.47 -1.56 7.04
CA SER A 29 6.34 -1.16 8.14
C SER A 29 7.78 -1.00 7.66
N ILE A 30 8.26 0.24 7.56
CA ILE A 30 9.65 0.56 7.22
C ILE A 30 10.61 -0.16 8.17
N LYS A 31 10.37 -0.05 9.48
CA LYS A 31 11.21 -0.68 10.52
C LYS A 31 11.28 -2.20 10.46
N LYS A 32 10.25 -2.85 9.93
CA LYS A 32 10.15 -4.33 9.91
C LYS A 32 10.36 -4.91 8.52
N HIS A 33 10.55 -4.05 7.53
CA HIS A 33 10.69 -4.41 6.11
C HIS A 33 9.60 -5.39 5.64
N LYS A 34 8.33 -5.11 5.97
CA LYS A 34 7.19 -5.98 5.60
C LYS A 34 5.85 -5.26 5.61
N PHE A 35 4.89 -5.82 4.86
CA PHE A 35 3.48 -5.47 5.00
C PHE A 35 2.96 -5.88 6.37
N ILE A 36 2.16 -5.00 6.96
CA ILE A 36 1.52 -5.22 8.25
C ILE A 36 0.29 -6.07 7.99
N SER A 37 0.07 -7.10 8.83
CA SER A 37 -1.18 -7.84 8.81
C SER A 37 -2.27 -6.98 9.46
N PRO A 38 -3.48 -6.91 8.87
CA PRO A 38 -4.59 -6.21 9.52
C PRO A 38 -4.93 -6.86 10.85
N PHE A 39 -5.35 -6.04 11.82
CA PHE A 39 -5.93 -6.48 13.08
C PHE A 39 -7.31 -7.09 12.85
N ALA A 40 -8.13 -6.43 12.03
CA ALA A 40 -9.45 -6.89 11.65
C ALA A 40 -9.73 -6.67 10.16
N THR A 41 -10.64 -7.47 9.62
CA THR A 41 -11.11 -7.36 8.24
C THR A 41 -12.63 -7.33 8.28
N HIS A 42 -13.21 -6.28 7.71
CA HIS A 42 -14.65 -6.06 7.65
C HIS A 42 -15.10 -6.12 6.19
N GLY A 43 -16.25 -6.74 5.92
CA GLY A 43 -16.76 -6.92 4.56
C GLY A 43 -16.80 -8.37 4.11
N ASP A 44 -16.95 -8.57 2.80
CA ASP A 44 -17.14 -9.89 2.19
C ASP A 44 -15.89 -10.38 1.45
N ARG A 45 -16.03 -11.39 0.60
CA ARG A 45 -14.90 -11.96 -0.15
C ARG A 45 -14.41 -11.05 -1.30
N VAL A 46 -15.25 -10.13 -1.75
CA VAL A 46 -15.04 -9.30 -2.94
C VAL A 46 -14.63 -7.90 -2.56
N ALA A 47 -15.19 -7.32 -1.50
CA ALA A 47 -14.89 -5.97 -1.04
C ALA A 47 -14.94 -5.86 0.48
N GLY A 48 -14.07 -5.01 1.03
CA GLY A 48 -14.03 -4.77 2.45
C GLY A 48 -12.92 -3.82 2.90
N ASP A 49 -12.93 -3.55 4.19
CA ASP A 49 -12.01 -2.66 4.88
C ASP A 49 -11.04 -3.45 5.75
N LEU A 50 -9.83 -2.90 5.88
CA LEU A 50 -8.74 -3.48 6.66
C LEU A 50 -8.41 -2.54 7.81
N GLU A 51 -8.63 -3.00 9.03
CA GLU A 51 -8.30 -2.22 10.23
C GLU A 51 -6.89 -2.59 10.69
N TYR A 52 -6.03 -1.59 10.88
CA TYR A 52 -4.68 -1.75 11.40
C TYR A 52 -4.53 -1.02 12.72
N HIS A 53 -3.94 -1.69 13.71
CA HIS A 53 -3.49 -1.06 14.96
C HIS A 53 -1.98 -0.90 14.90
N VAL A 54 -1.51 0.35 14.79
CA VAL A 54 -0.09 0.67 14.64
C VAL A 54 0.40 1.64 15.69
N PHE A 55 1.65 1.47 16.11
CA PHE A 55 2.30 2.38 17.04
C PHE A 55 2.81 3.63 16.31
N PRO A 56 3.05 4.74 17.02
CA PRO A 56 3.67 5.93 16.45
C PRO A 56 5.01 5.61 15.77
N ALA A 57 5.09 5.81 14.45
CA ALA A 57 6.27 5.63 13.61
C ALA A 57 6.00 6.15 12.19
N ASN A 58 7.00 6.02 11.31
CA ASN A 58 6.80 6.22 9.88
C ASN A 58 6.44 4.89 9.19
N TYR A 59 5.47 4.95 8.30
CA TYR A 59 4.97 3.82 7.53
C TYR A 59 4.87 4.19 6.05
N LEU A 60 4.86 3.19 5.18
CA LEU A 60 4.50 3.36 3.78
C LEU A 60 3.07 2.87 3.56
N VAL A 61 2.29 3.64 2.81
CA VAL A 61 0.96 3.25 2.34
C VAL A 61 1.08 2.95 0.86
N PHE A 62 0.69 1.74 0.49
CA PHE A 62 0.58 1.30 -0.88
C PHE A 62 -0.89 1.27 -1.25
N ALA A 63 -1.26 1.93 -2.35
CA ALA A 63 -2.60 1.88 -2.90
C ALA A 63 -2.55 1.64 -4.41
N ILE A 64 -3.38 0.72 -4.91
CA ILE A 64 -3.65 0.59 -6.33
C ILE A 64 -5.14 0.75 -6.57
N TRP A 65 -5.45 1.44 -7.67
CA TRP A 65 -6.78 1.51 -8.25
C TRP A 65 -6.71 1.11 -9.73
N GLN A 66 -7.47 0.09 -10.12
CA GLN A 66 -7.61 -0.37 -11.50
C GLN A 66 -9.06 -0.26 -11.91
N HIS A 67 -9.32 0.48 -13.00
CA HIS A 67 -10.67 0.69 -13.53
C HIS A 67 -10.64 0.88 -15.05
N HIS A 68 -11.32 0.01 -15.79
CA HIS A 68 -11.45 0.10 -17.26
C HIS A 68 -10.13 0.39 -18.01
N GLY A 69 -9.05 -0.31 -17.67
CA GLY A 69 -7.74 -0.17 -18.33
C GLY A 69 -6.89 0.99 -17.85
N ARG A 70 -7.37 1.78 -16.88
CA ARG A 70 -6.56 2.78 -16.16
C ARG A 70 -6.07 2.18 -14.86
N ASN A 71 -4.76 2.20 -14.65
CA ASN A 71 -4.15 1.77 -13.41
C ASN A 71 -3.46 2.96 -12.76
N GLU A 72 -3.76 3.20 -11.49
CA GLU A 72 -3.04 4.15 -10.64
C GLU A 72 -2.39 3.37 -9.51
N PHE A 73 -1.07 3.53 -9.34
CA PHE A 73 -0.35 3.14 -8.15
C PHE A 73 0.04 4.39 -7.38
N ARG A 74 -0.37 4.45 -6.12
CA ARG A 74 0.01 5.51 -5.19
C ARG A 74 0.85 4.93 -4.07
N LEU A 75 1.99 5.57 -3.84
CA LEU A 75 2.87 5.32 -2.71
C LEU A 75 2.89 6.57 -1.83
N SER A 76 2.79 6.40 -0.53
CA SER A 76 2.84 7.53 0.41
C SER A 76 3.64 7.20 1.66
N LEU A 77 4.43 8.16 2.12
CA LEU A 77 5.09 8.14 3.43
C LEU A 77 4.15 8.76 4.46
N LEU A 78 3.72 7.93 5.40
CA LEU A 78 2.84 8.31 6.49
C LEU A 78 3.66 8.52 7.76
N ARG A 79 3.50 9.67 8.42
CA ARG A 79 3.96 9.89 9.79
C ARG A 79 2.79 9.69 10.73
N VAL A 80 2.90 8.67 11.59
CA VAL A 80 1.91 8.36 12.61
C VAL A 80 2.45 8.84 13.95
N THR A 81 1.71 9.75 14.59
CA THR A 81 1.93 10.19 15.96
C THR A 81 0.76 9.71 16.82
N LYS A 82 0.76 9.96 18.14
CA LYS A 82 -0.41 9.62 18.98
C LYS A 82 -1.66 10.45 18.64
N GLU A 83 -1.46 11.62 18.04
CA GLU A 83 -2.49 12.64 17.85
C GLU A 83 -2.99 12.68 16.41
N THR A 84 -2.08 12.44 15.45
CA THR A 84 -2.33 12.64 14.03
C THR A 84 -1.71 11.55 13.17
N THR A 85 -2.25 11.43 11.97
CA THR A 85 -1.71 10.61 10.90
C THR A 85 -1.58 11.48 9.66
N ASP A 86 -0.34 11.86 9.33
CA ASP A 86 -0.05 12.86 8.30
C ASP A 86 0.68 12.22 7.12
N SER A 87 0.21 12.48 5.90
CA SER A 87 0.97 12.14 4.69
C SER A 87 2.10 13.15 4.50
N VAL A 88 3.34 12.69 4.65
CA VAL A 88 4.54 13.54 4.53
C VAL A 88 5.00 13.66 3.08
N LYS A 89 4.92 12.56 2.34
CA LYS A 89 5.30 12.48 0.92
C LYS A 89 4.34 11.56 0.20
N SER A 90 4.05 11.87 -1.05
CA SER A 90 3.23 10.99 -1.89
C SER A 90 3.60 11.12 -3.36
N VAL A 91 3.39 10.05 -4.09
CA VAL A 91 3.57 9.98 -5.54
C VAL A 91 2.47 9.10 -6.13
N SER A 92 1.90 9.52 -7.24
CA SER A 92 0.95 8.74 -8.03
C SER A 92 1.54 8.41 -9.40
N VAL A 93 1.43 7.16 -9.80
CA VAL A 93 1.91 6.65 -11.08
C VAL A 93 0.73 6.05 -11.81
N PHE A 94 0.37 6.63 -12.95
CA PHE A 94 -0.58 6.10 -13.90
C PHE A 94 0.16 5.26 -14.94
N TYR A 95 -0.25 4.01 -15.13
CA TYR A 95 0.45 3.07 -16.01
C TYR A 95 -0.53 2.17 -16.76
N VAL A 96 -0.10 1.72 -17.93
CA VAL A 96 -0.85 0.80 -18.79
C VAL A 96 -0.32 -0.63 -18.61
N ASN A 97 0.97 -0.79 -18.31
CA ASN A 97 1.60 -2.08 -18.08
C ASN A 97 2.45 -2.12 -16.80
N ASP A 98 2.77 -3.33 -16.32
CA ASP A 98 3.46 -3.53 -15.04
C ASP A 98 4.96 -3.12 -15.06
N SER A 99 5.53 -2.69 -16.19
CA SER A 99 6.99 -2.47 -16.33
C SER A 99 7.56 -1.47 -15.33
N TYR A 100 6.74 -0.50 -14.91
CA TYR A 100 7.13 0.48 -13.91
C TYR A 100 7.32 -0.14 -12.52
N LEU A 101 6.59 -1.21 -12.21
CA LEU A 101 6.62 -1.91 -10.93
C LEU A 101 7.86 -2.80 -10.78
N ASP A 102 8.47 -3.22 -11.90
CA ASP A 102 9.65 -4.11 -11.91
C ASP A 102 10.90 -3.47 -11.30
N LYS A 103 10.89 -2.14 -11.09
CA LYS A 103 11.97 -1.40 -10.42
C LYS A 103 11.98 -1.59 -8.89
N SER A 104 10.94 -2.18 -8.31
CA SER A 104 10.86 -2.48 -6.88
C SER A 104 10.16 -3.82 -6.62
N GLN A 105 10.88 -4.76 -6.01
CA GLN A 105 10.31 -6.06 -5.64
C GLN A 105 9.07 -5.92 -4.74
N VAL A 106 9.05 -4.94 -3.84
CA VAL A 106 7.92 -4.69 -2.93
C VAL A 106 6.70 -4.22 -3.70
N ALA A 107 6.87 -3.24 -4.61
CA ALA A 107 5.77 -2.71 -5.42
C ALA A 107 5.23 -3.78 -6.38
N TYR A 108 6.11 -4.58 -6.98
CA TYR A 108 5.76 -5.72 -7.82
C TYR A 108 4.89 -6.74 -7.07
N ASP A 109 5.34 -7.21 -5.89
CA ASP A 109 4.60 -8.18 -5.10
C ASP A 109 3.25 -7.63 -4.63
N PHE A 110 3.20 -6.35 -4.26
CA PHE A 110 1.98 -5.67 -3.87
C PHE A 110 0.96 -5.65 -5.01
N ALA A 111 1.38 -5.24 -6.21
CA ALA A 111 0.52 -5.21 -7.38
C ALA A 111 0.02 -6.59 -7.78
N ARG A 112 0.87 -7.62 -7.68
CA ARG A 112 0.47 -9.02 -7.92
C ARG A 112 -0.47 -9.58 -6.84
N SER A 113 -0.54 -8.91 -5.69
CA SER A 113 -1.45 -9.26 -4.61
C SER A 113 -2.85 -8.65 -4.78
N LEU A 114 -3.13 -7.94 -5.89
CA LEU A 114 -4.46 -7.38 -6.12
C LEU A 114 -5.55 -8.46 -6.10
N PRO A 115 -6.68 -8.21 -5.42
CA PRO A 115 -7.76 -9.17 -5.37
C PRO A 115 -8.44 -9.31 -6.74
N GLY A 116 -8.50 -10.54 -7.25
CA GLY A 116 -9.39 -10.94 -8.34
C GLY A 116 -10.76 -11.40 -7.86
N TYR A 117 -11.65 -11.76 -8.80
CA TYR A 117 -13.03 -12.20 -8.54
C TYR A 117 -13.14 -13.48 -7.65
N HIS A 118 -12.07 -14.28 -7.57
CA HIS A 118 -11.97 -15.49 -6.73
C HIS A 118 -10.85 -15.41 -5.69
N PHE A 119 -10.48 -14.21 -5.26
CA PHE A 119 -9.28 -14.01 -4.46
C PHE A 119 -9.31 -14.67 -3.08
N VAL A 120 -8.21 -15.34 -2.76
CA VAL A 120 -7.85 -15.80 -1.41
C VAL A 120 -6.89 -14.78 -0.82
N ARG A 121 -7.19 -14.32 0.41
CA ARG A 121 -6.56 -13.19 1.13
C ARG A 121 -5.03 -13.12 1.00
N HIS A 122 -4.49 -11.89 1.14
CA HIS A 122 -3.06 -11.49 1.00
C HIS A 122 -2.06 -12.13 1.99
N GLU A 123 -2.33 -13.31 2.55
CA GLU A 123 -1.55 -13.90 3.64
C GLU A 123 -0.07 -14.13 3.29
N GLY A 124 0.22 -14.47 2.03
CA GLY A 124 1.60 -14.63 1.57
C GLY A 124 2.39 -13.32 1.66
N LEU A 125 1.77 -12.21 1.29
CA LEU A 125 2.37 -10.89 1.31
C LEU A 125 2.71 -10.46 2.76
N PHE A 126 1.83 -10.72 3.72
CA PHE A 126 2.05 -10.38 5.14
C PHE A 126 3.12 -11.22 5.84
N LYS A 127 3.47 -12.38 5.28
CA LYS A 127 4.53 -13.26 5.80
C LYS A 127 5.90 -12.94 5.23
N LYS A 128 5.97 -12.27 4.07
CA LYS A 128 7.22 -11.91 3.40
C LYS A 128 7.99 -10.84 4.19
N LEU A 129 9.31 -11.03 4.27
CA LEU A 129 10.27 -10.05 4.75
C LEU A 129 11.09 -9.59 3.55
N TYR A 130 11.25 -8.28 3.42
CA TYR A 130 12.04 -7.64 2.39
C TYR A 130 13.39 -7.21 2.97
N THR A 131 14.33 -6.91 2.08
CA THR A 131 15.63 -6.39 2.48
C THR A 131 15.57 -4.89 2.80
N ASP A 132 16.60 -4.39 3.48
CA ASP A 132 16.77 -2.95 3.70
C ASP A 132 16.87 -2.21 2.36
N GLN A 133 17.57 -2.81 1.38
CA GLN A 133 17.72 -2.26 0.03
C GLN A 133 16.36 -2.10 -0.67
N ASP A 134 15.48 -3.11 -0.58
CA ASP A 134 14.14 -3.04 -1.16
C ASP A 134 13.33 -1.87 -0.58
N THR A 135 13.49 -1.62 0.72
CA THR A 135 12.83 -0.50 1.41
C THR A 135 13.44 0.84 1.04
N GLN A 136 14.77 0.90 0.91
CA GLN A 136 15.49 2.10 0.53
C GLN A 136 15.10 2.56 -0.88
N VAL A 137 14.95 1.64 -1.84
CA VAL A 137 14.47 1.95 -3.20
C VAL A 137 13.13 2.69 -3.19
N LEU A 138 12.19 2.28 -2.32
CA LEU A 138 10.89 2.94 -2.19
C LEU A 138 10.99 4.35 -1.62
N LEU A 139 11.87 4.55 -0.63
CA LEU A 139 12.08 5.85 0.00
C LEU A 139 12.78 6.82 -0.96
N GLU A 140 13.80 6.37 -1.69
CA GLU A 140 14.47 7.16 -2.73
C GLU A 140 13.49 7.54 -3.85
N PHE A 141 12.62 6.60 -4.24
CA PHE A 141 11.58 6.86 -5.21
C PHE A 141 10.62 7.98 -4.74
N LEU A 142 10.15 7.92 -3.50
CA LEU A 142 9.33 8.97 -2.89
C LEU A 142 10.07 10.31 -2.81
N ASP A 143 11.36 10.31 -2.47
CA ASP A 143 12.15 11.53 -2.35
C ASP A 143 12.35 12.22 -3.70
N LYS A 144 12.62 11.44 -4.75
CA LYS A 144 12.80 11.94 -6.11
C LYS A 144 11.51 12.51 -6.71
N TYR A 145 10.37 11.94 -6.32
CA TYR A 145 9.10 12.16 -6.99
C TYR A 145 7.98 12.69 -6.10
N ASN A 146 8.32 13.21 -4.92
CA ASN A 146 7.35 13.78 -3.99
C ASN A 146 6.47 14.85 -4.63
N GLY A 147 5.15 14.70 -4.49
CA GLY A 147 4.14 15.62 -5.01
C GLY A 147 3.95 15.56 -6.52
N LYS A 148 4.57 14.59 -7.21
CA LYS A 148 4.43 14.42 -8.66
C LYS A 148 3.41 13.34 -8.98
N GLU A 149 2.80 13.53 -10.15
CA GLU A 149 1.96 12.55 -10.82
C GLU A 149 2.60 12.21 -12.17
N PHE A 150 2.67 10.92 -12.52
CA PHE A 150 3.26 10.45 -13.77
C PHE A 150 2.23 9.66 -14.56
N SER A 151 2.28 9.76 -15.89
CA SER A 151 1.65 8.79 -16.79
C SER A 151 2.74 8.12 -17.62
N GLU A 152 2.72 6.79 -17.75
CA GLU A 152 3.61 6.06 -18.69
C GLU A 152 3.55 6.66 -20.10
N GLU A 153 2.40 7.19 -20.52
CA GLU A 153 2.23 7.81 -21.84
C GLU A 153 3.05 9.10 -22.00
N ALA A 154 3.33 9.82 -20.91
CA ALA A 154 4.04 11.10 -20.93
C ALA A 154 5.57 10.98 -20.80
N GLU A 155 6.10 9.82 -20.38
CA GLU A 155 7.56 9.55 -20.33
C GLU A 155 8.08 8.80 -21.58
N MET A 156 7.20 8.42 -22.51
CA MET A 156 7.55 7.81 -23.80
C MET A 156 7.67 8.82 -24.95
N GLU A 157 7.49 10.12 -24.69
CA GLU A 157 7.79 11.24 -25.62
C GLU A 157 9.12 11.90 -25.26
#